data_AF-A0A1T5GHD6-F1
#
_entry.id   AF-A0A1T5GHD6-F1
#
_cell.length_a   1.000
_cell.length_b   1.000
_cell.length_c   1.000
_cell.angle_alpha   90.00
_cell.angle_beta   90.00
_cell.angle_gamma   90.00
#
_symmetry.space_group_name_H-M   'P 1'
#
loop_
_entity.id
_entity.type
_entity.pdbx_description
1 polymer ?
#
loop_
_entity_poly.entity_id
_entity_poly.type
_entity_poly.pdbx_seq_one_letter_code
_entity_poly.pdbx_strand_id
1 'polypeptide(L)' 'MSVHTYRAKVKLPNGSYQVVTVQADSTSNAKSMLEAQYGKGSVTSSPNRV' A
#
# COMPACT_ATOMS: atom_id res chain seq x y z
N MET A 1 -4.71 18.99 5.23
CA MET A 1 -4.32 17.58 5.04
C MET A 1 -3.26 17.54 3.94
N SER A 2 -2.02 17.14 4.24
CA SER A 2 -0.97 17.01 3.21
C SER A 2 -0.96 15.58 2.71
N VAL A 3 -1.38 15.39 1.46
CA VAL A 3 -1.42 14.08 0.81
C VAL A 3 -0.07 13.82 0.15
N HIS A 4 0.51 12.67 0.43
CA HIS A 4 1.76 12.21 -0.13
C HIS A 4 1.56 10.91 -0.88
N THR A 5 2.37 10.71 -1.93
CA THR A 5 2.38 9.44 -2.66
C THR A 5 3.25 8.46 -1.89
N TYR A 6 2.72 7.28 -1.62
CA TYR A 6 3.42 6.16 -1.01
C TYR A 6 3.45 5.00 -1.99
N ARG A 7 4.59 4.33 -2.10
CA ARG A 7 4.79 3.12 -2.89
C ARG A 7 4.91 1.91 -1.97
N ALA A 8 4.18 0.83 -2.28
CA ALA A 8 4.23 -0.41 -1.52
C ALA A 8 4.17 -1.63 -2.46
N LYS A 9 4.67 -2.77 -1.97
CA LYS A 9 4.57 -4.07 -2.64
C LYS A 9 3.38 -4.83 -2.06
N VAL A 10 2.42 -5.16 -2.92
CA VAL A 10 1.24 -5.96 -2.57
C VAL A 10 1.35 -7.36 -3.16
N LYS A 11 0.92 -8.35 -2.38
CA LYS A 11 0.77 -9.73 -2.83
C LYS A 11 -0.62 -9.87 -3.44
N LEU A 12 -0.67 -10.31 -4.69
CA LEU A 12 -1.90 -10.57 -5.42
C LEU A 12 -2.41 -12.00 -5.11
N PRO A 13 -3.71 -12.28 -5.33
CA PRO A 13 -4.29 -13.60 -5.09
C PRO A 13 -3.63 -14.73 -5.90
N ASN A 14 -3.04 -14.39 -7.05
CA ASN A 14 -2.29 -15.32 -7.90
C ASN A 14 -0.86 -15.64 -7.37
N GLY A 15 -0.50 -15.16 -6.17
CA GLY A 15 0.82 -15.34 -5.57
C GLY A 15 1.91 -14.43 -6.13
N SER A 16 1.60 -13.60 -7.13
CA SER A 16 2.53 -12.60 -7.67
C SER A 16 2.60 -11.38 -6.76
N TYR A 17 3.68 -10.61 -6.92
CA TYR A 17 3.84 -9.34 -6.23
C TYR A 17 3.74 -8.19 -7.23
N GLN A 18 2.98 -7.16 -6.88
CA GLN A 18 2.87 -5.94 -7.66
C GLN A 18 3.29 -4.74 -6.82
N VAL A 19 4.00 -3.81 -7.45
CA VAL A 19 4.32 -2.53 -6.83
C VAL A 19 3.23 -1.53 -7.20
N VAL A 20 2.60 -0.95 -6.20
CA VAL A 20 1.48 -0.02 -6.35
C VAL A 20 1.76 1.25 -5.58
N THR A 21 1.16 2.35 -6.04
CA THR A 21 1.25 3.65 -5.38
C THR A 21 -0.11 4.08 -4.88
N VAL A 22 -0.16 4.67 -3.70
CA VAL A 22 -1.37 5.20 -3.07
C VAL A 22 -1.10 6.61 -2.56
N GLN A 23 -2.11 7.47 -2.65
CA GLN A 23 -2.08 8.80 -2.08
C GLN A 23 -2.71 8.76 -0.69
N ALA A 24 -1.94 9.13 0.33
CA ALA A 24 -2.39 9.11 1.72
C ALA A 24 -1.72 10.23 2.52
N ASP A 25 -2.29 10.58 3.66
CA ASP A 25 -1.68 11.50 4.63
C ASP A 25 -0.47 10.87 5.34
N SER A 26 -0.58 9.60 5.73
CA SER A 26 0.39 8.91 6.59
C SER A 26 0.68 7.50 6.10
N THR A 27 1.86 6.95 6.42
CA THR A 27 2.24 5.56 6.09
C THR A 27 1.24 4.52 6.61
N SER A 28 0.72 4.73 7.82
CA SER A 28 -0.30 3.85 8.42
C SER A 28 -1.59 3.86 7.62
N ASN A 29 -2.03 5.05 7.16
CA ASN A 29 -3.23 5.17 6.34
C ASN A 29 -3.01 4.58 4.95
N ALA A 30 -1.84 4.83 4.33
CA ALA A 30 -1.44 4.20 3.07
C ALA A 30 -1.53 2.67 3.15
N LYS A 31 -1.07 2.07 4.26
CA LYS A 31 -1.15 0.62 4.48
C LYS A 31 -2.62 0.17 4.60
N SER A 32 -3.43 0.84 5.42
CA SER A 32 -4.85 0.51 5.58
C SER A 32 -5.62 0.60 4.26
N MET A 33 -5.37 1.63 3.45
CA MET A 33 -5.99 1.80 2.13
C MET A 33 -5.61 0.66 1.16
N LEU A 34 -4.34 0.25 1.17
CA LEU A 34 -3.88 -0.86 0.33
C LEU A 34 -4.43 -2.21 0.81
N GLU A 35 -4.49 -2.44 2.11
CA GLU A 35 -5.09 -3.65 2.68
C GLU A 35 -6.62 -3.70 2.45
N ALA A 36 -7.30 -2.55 2.41
CA ALA A 36 -8.71 -2.48 2.05
C ALA A 36 -8.98 -2.85 0.58
N GLN A 37 -8.04 -2.53 -0.33
CA GLN A 37 -8.18 -2.83 -1.77
C GLN A 37 -7.73 -4.24 -2.14
N TYR A 38 -6.59 -4.68 -1.61
CA TYR A 38 -5.93 -5.93 -2.00
C TYR A 38 -6.13 -7.07 -1.00
N GLY A 39 -6.75 -6.79 0.15
CA GLY A 39 -6.95 -7.74 1.25
C GLY A 39 -6.00 -7.54 2.42
N LYS A 40 -6.48 -7.91 3.61
CA LYS A 40 -5.72 -7.79 4.87
C LYS A 40 -4.46 -8.66 4.81
N GLY A 41 -3.30 -8.06 5.07
CA GLY A 41 -2.01 -8.75 5.00
C GLY A 41 -1.42 -8.87 3.59
N SER A 42 -2.06 -8.28 2.57
CA SER A 42 -1.51 -8.26 1.21
C SER A 42 -0.29 -7.33 1.09
N VAL A 43 -0.16 -6.32 1.95
CA VAL A 43 1.00 -5.43 1.97
C VAL A 43 2.18 -6.14 2.64
N THR A 44 3.22 -6.48 1.87
CA THR A 44 4.39 -7.24 2.36
C THR A 44 5.47 -6.38 3.02
N SER A 45 5.42 -5.06 2.82
CA SER A 45 6.40 -4.13 3.40
C SER A 45 5.72 -2.78 3.65
N SER A 46 6.20 -2.05 4.66
CA SER A 46 5.69 -0.71 4.97
C SER A 46 5.75 0.19 3.73
N PRO A 47 4.67 0.94 3.41
CA PRO A 47 4.69 1.88 2.29
C PRO A 47 5.79 2.93 2.48
N ASN A 48 6.57 3.18 1.44
CA ASN A 48 7.62 4.21 1.46
C ASN A 48 7.15 5.44 0.66
N ARG A 49 7.42 6.64 1.17
CA ARG A 49 7.07 7.88 0.50
C ARG A 49 7.92 8.06 -0.76
N VAL A 50 7.30 8.47 -1.86
CA VAL A 50 7.93 8.74 -3.16
C VAL A 50 7.62 10.15 -3.66
#